data_AF-A0AAX4HJ38-F1
#
_entry.id   AF-A0AAX4HJ38-F1
#
_cell.length_a   1.000
_cell.length_b   1.000
_cell.length_c   1.000
_cell.angle_alpha   90.00
_cell.angle_beta   90.00
_cell.angle_gamma   90.00
#
_symmetry.space_group_name_H-M   'P 1'
#
loop_
_entity.id
_entity.type
_entity.pdbx_description
1 polymer ?
#
loop_
_entity_poly.entity_id
_entity_poly.type
_entity_poly.pdbx_seq_one_letter_code
_entity_poly.pdbx_strand_id
1 'polypeptide(L)'
;MQCVNIENWTYTRYEKGNFMAMISFGANPESMADDRLEYYVTVLENEEKEVFQETFDSLSDACFYLNENYSDWTFEDQTATKSGCSTCAAH
;
A
#
# COMPACT_ATOMS: atom_id res chain seq x y z
N MET A 1 -13.94 -11.25 0.74
CA MET A 1 -13.05 -10.44 -0.12
C MET A 1 -11.93 -9.95 0.77
N GLN A 2 -10.67 -10.17 0.41
CA GLN A 2 -9.54 -9.62 1.15
C GLN A 2 -9.41 -8.13 0.78
N CYS A 3 -9.26 -7.26 1.78
CA CYS A 3 -9.17 -5.81 1.57
C CYS A 3 -8.19 -5.17 2.56
N VAL A 4 -7.72 -3.99 2.19
CA VAL A 4 -6.87 -3.16 3.06
C VAL A 4 -7.74 -2.47 4.10
N ASN A 5 -7.31 -2.46 5.35
CA ASN A 5 -8.01 -1.89 6.49
C ASN A 5 -7.03 -1.38 7.55
N ILE A 6 -7.57 -0.80 8.62
CA ILE A 6 -6.80 -0.15 9.69
C ILE A 6 -5.79 -1.06 10.40
N GLU A 7 -5.97 -2.38 10.33
CA GLU A 7 -5.12 -3.37 11.02
C GLU A 7 -4.01 -3.92 10.13
N ASN A 8 -4.14 -3.80 8.80
CA ASN A 8 -3.25 -4.47 7.84
C ASN A 8 -2.60 -3.56 6.79
N TRP A 9 -2.95 -2.28 6.74
CA TRP A 9 -2.49 -1.34 5.69
C TRP A 9 -0.96 -1.20 5.57
N THR A 10 -0.19 -1.44 6.63
CA THR A 10 1.27 -1.30 6.60
C THR A 10 1.99 -2.44 5.88
N TYR A 11 1.33 -3.57 5.65
CA TYR A 11 1.91 -4.77 5.05
C TYR A 11 1.02 -5.41 3.98
N THR A 12 -0.05 -4.74 3.57
CA THR A 12 -0.93 -5.19 2.50
C THR A 12 -0.99 -4.16 1.39
N ARG A 13 -1.14 -4.62 0.15
CA ARG A 13 -1.13 -3.78 -1.04
C ARG A 13 -1.89 -4.43 -2.19
N TYR A 14 -2.16 -3.64 -3.21
CA TYR A 14 -2.75 -4.11 -4.47
C TYR A 14 -1.71 -4.09 -5.58
N GLU A 15 -1.62 -5.14 -6.40
CA GLU A 15 -0.65 -5.25 -7.49
C GLU A 15 -1.31 -5.58 -8.85
N LYS A 16 -0.84 -4.92 -9.91
CA LYS A 16 -1.25 -5.20 -11.30
C LYS A 16 -0.10 -4.98 -12.27
N GLY A 17 0.47 -6.09 -12.75
CA GLY A 17 1.66 -6.04 -13.60
C GLY A 17 2.83 -5.45 -12.83
N ASN A 18 3.37 -4.33 -13.31
CA ASN A 18 4.48 -3.64 -12.66
C ASN A 18 4.02 -2.51 -11.74
N PHE A 19 2.71 -2.36 -11.54
CA PHE A 19 2.14 -1.34 -10.66
C PHE A 19 1.77 -1.92 -9.31
N MET A 20 1.98 -1.13 -8.27
CA MET A 20 1.60 -1.43 -6.90
C MET A 20 0.95 -0.22 -6.26
N ALA A 21 -0.22 -0.40 -5.65
CA ALA A 21 -0.93 0.61 -4.88
C ALA A 21 -0.88 0.26 -3.38
N MET A 22 -0.39 1.19 -2.55
CA MET A 22 -0.20 1.00 -1.12
C MET A 22 -0.50 2.27 -0.32
N ILE A 23 -0.69 2.13 1.00
CA ILE A 23 -0.77 3.27 1.91
C ILE A 23 0.58 3.46 2.59
N SER A 24 1.03 4.70 2.66
CA SER A 24 2.10 5.16 3.54
C SER A 24 1.59 6.27 4.45
N PHE A 25 2.40 6.71 5.42
CA PHE A 25 2.07 7.83 6.27
C PHE A 25 3.28 8.75 6.41
N GLY A 26 3.02 10.01 6.69
CA GLY A 26 4.06 11.00 6.94
C GLY A 26 3.49 12.27 7.51
N ALA A 27 4.24 13.36 7.33
CA ALA A 27 3.83 14.69 7.71
C ALA A 27 4.46 15.68 6.74
N ASN A 28 3.72 16.73 6.41
CA ASN A 28 4.23 17.88 5.68
C ASN A 28 4.42 19.07 6.64
N PRO A 29 5.09 20.16 6.23
CA PRO A 29 5.33 21.29 7.11
C PRO A 29 4.08 21.91 7.75
N GLU A 30 2.94 21.88 7.05
CA GLU A 30 1.66 22.39 7.54
C GLU A 30 1.04 21.42 8.54
N SER A 31 1.05 20.12 8.25
CA SER A 31 0.53 19.08 9.15
C SER A 31 1.36 18.99 10.44
N MET A 32 2.68 19.19 10.35
CA MET A 32 3.57 19.26 11.50
C MET A 32 3.28 20.45 12.42
N ALA A 33 2.79 21.58 11.88
CA ALA A 33 2.44 22.73 12.70
C ALA A 33 1.23 22.45 13.62
N ASP A 34 0.39 21.49 13.25
CA ASP A 34 -0.80 21.07 13.98
C ASP A 34 -0.64 19.70 14.68
N ASP A 35 0.58 19.14 14.75
CA ASP A 35 0.85 17.77 15.25
C ASP A 35 0.00 16.68 14.56
N ARG A 36 -0.32 16.87 13.26
CA ARG A 36 -1.12 15.95 12.46
C ARG A 36 -0.28 15.08 11.54
N LEU A 37 -0.63 13.80 11.48
CA LEU A 37 -0.14 12.84 10.49
C LEU A 37 -1.03 12.86 9.25
N GLU A 38 -0.43 12.62 8.10
CA GLU A 38 -1.10 12.43 6.82
C GLU A 38 -0.89 11.00 6.34
N TYR A 39 -1.87 10.49 5.62
CA TYR A 39 -1.84 9.19 4.94
C TYR A 39 -1.79 9.41 3.44
N TYR A 40 -0.94 8.67 2.76
CA TYR A 40 -0.77 8.78 1.32
C TYR A 40 -1.14 7.45 0.66
N VAL A 41 -2.09 7.51 -0.26
CA VAL A 41 -2.32 6.39 -1.20
C VAL A 41 -1.42 6.62 -2.39
N THR A 42 -0.42 5.77 -2.56
CA THR A 42 0.63 5.92 -3.57
C THR A 42 0.59 4.75 -4.54
N VAL A 43 0.71 5.03 -5.84
CA VAL A 43 0.95 4.02 -6.87
C VAL A 43 2.39 4.13 -7.36
N LEU A 44 3.13 3.03 -7.24
CA LEU A 44 4.49 2.90 -7.74
C LEU A 44 4.51 2.04 -9.01
N GLU A 45 5.34 2.42 -9.97
CA GLU A 45 5.73 1.64 -11.13
C GLU A 45 7.13 1.05 -10.89
N ASN A 46 7.26 -0.27 -11.07
CA ASN A 46 8.49 -1.04 -10.80
C ASN A 46 9.04 -0.81 -9.38
N GLU A 47 8.17 -0.67 -8.38
CA GLU A 47 8.51 -0.46 -6.96
C GLU A 47 9.30 0.83 -6.61
N GLU A 48 9.69 1.63 -7.60
CA GLU A 48 10.58 2.79 -7.41
C GLU A 48 9.94 4.11 -7.82
N LYS A 49 9.21 4.11 -8.93
CA LYS A 49 8.74 5.35 -9.55
C LYS A 49 7.31 5.64 -9.11
N GLU A 50 7.13 6.67 -8.32
CA GLU A 50 5.81 7.21 -8.05
C GLU A 50 5.16 7.73 -9.33
N VAL A 51 3.98 7.18 -9.66
CA VAL A 51 3.18 7.59 -10.81
C VAL A 51 1.87 8.27 -10.40
N PHE A 52 1.47 8.11 -9.13
CA PHE A 52 0.29 8.74 -8.55
C PHE A 52 0.43 8.79 -7.03
N GLN A 53 -0.09 9.86 -6.43
CA GLN A 53 -0.28 9.97 -4.99
C GLN A 53 -1.51 10.81 -4.67
N GLU A 54 -2.27 10.40 -3.66
CA GLU A 54 -3.40 11.13 -3.08
C GLU A 54 -3.24 11.20 -1.55
N THR A 55 -3.65 12.32 -0.94
CA THR A 55 -3.42 12.59 0.48
C THR A 55 -4.72 12.57 1.29
N PHE A 56 -4.67 12.01 2.50
CA PHE A 56 -5.80 11.88 3.41
C PHE A 56 -5.41 12.21 4.85
N ASP A 57 -6.29 12.90 5.57
CA ASP A 57 -6.15 13.16 7.01
C ASP A 57 -6.53 11.94 7.88
N SER A 58 -7.13 10.91 7.27
CA SER A 58 -7.70 9.75 7.96
C SER A 58 -7.25 8.46 7.29
N LEU A 59 -6.74 7.52 8.09
CA LEU A 59 -6.42 6.17 7.63
C LEU A 59 -7.66 5.46 7.08
N SER A 60 -8.83 5.70 7.66
CA SER A 60 -10.08 5.08 7.18
C SER A 60 -10.43 5.56 5.78
N ASP A 61 -10.24 6.85 5.49
CA ASP A 61 -10.52 7.42 4.16
C ASP A 61 -9.48 6.95 3.14
N ALA A 62 -8.21 6.84 3.53
CA ALA A 62 -7.16 6.25 2.69
C ALA A 62 -7.46 4.78 2.36
N CYS A 63 -7.86 3.97 3.35
CA CYS A 63 -8.28 2.57 3.13
C CYS A 63 -9.49 2.50 2.18
N PHE A 64 -10.50 3.34 2.40
CA PHE A 64 -11.68 3.38 1.55
C PHE A 64 -11.30 3.72 0.11
N TYR A 65 -10.53 4.79 -0.10
CA TYR A 65 -10.08 5.20 -1.43
C TYR A 65 -9.26 4.12 -2.12
N LEU A 66 -8.29 3.51 -1.41
CA LEU A 66 -7.45 2.45 -1.98
C LEU A 66 -8.31 1.25 -2.43
N ASN A 67 -9.23 0.79 -1.58
CA ASN A 67 -10.09 -0.34 -1.92
C ASN A 67 -11.02 0.00 -3.10
N GLU A 68 -11.67 1.16 -3.11
CA GLU A 68 -12.60 1.56 -4.19
C GLU A 68 -11.89 1.66 -5.56
N ASN A 69 -10.64 2.10 -5.59
CA ASN A 69 -9.93 2.33 -6.85
C ASN A 69 -9.13 1.11 -7.34
N TYR A 70 -8.72 0.22 -6.43
CA TYR A 70 -7.76 -0.85 -6.75
C TYR A 70 -8.19 -2.25 -6.31
N SER A 71 -9.40 -2.47 -5.77
CA SER A 71 -9.86 -3.81 -5.36
C SER A 71 -9.92 -4.84 -6.48
N ASP A 72 -9.94 -4.40 -7.75
CA ASP A 72 -9.89 -5.27 -8.93
C ASP A 72 -8.47 -5.80 -9.24
N TRP A 73 -7.46 -5.35 -8.48
CA TRP A 73 -6.07 -5.80 -8.59
C TRP A 73 -5.81 -6.99 -7.66
N THR A 74 -4.64 -7.63 -7.80
CA THR A 74 -4.28 -8.73 -6.91
C THR A 74 -3.99 -8.18 -5.51
N PHE A 75 -4.69 -8.68 -4.50
CA PHE A 75 -4.39 -8.37 -3.11
C PHE A 75 -3.18 -9.18 -2.64
N GLU A 76 -2.17 -8.49 -2.11
CA GLU A 76 -0.92 -9.09 -1.66
C GLU A 76 -0.68 -8.77 -0.17
N ASP A 77 -0.56 -9.82 0.64
CA ASP A 77 -0.17 -9.75 2.05
C ASP A 77 1.32 -10.08 2.18
N GLN A 78 2.13 -9.08 2.56
CA GLN A 78 3.58 -9.22 2.68
C GLN A 78 4.02 -10.03 3.90
N THR A 79 3.12 -10.34 4.83
CA THR A 79 3.40 -11.22 5.98
C THR A 79 3.17 -12.69 5.64
N ALA A 80 2.42 -12.98 4.58
CA ALA A 80 2.17 -14.34 4.14
C ALA A 80 3.48 -15.00 3.73
N THR A 81 3.73 -16.21 4.26
CA THR A 81 4.90 -16.98 3.87
C THR A 81 4.77 -17.36 2.40
N LYS A 82 5.52 -16.68 1.51
CA LYS A 82 5.62 -17.11 0.12
C LYS A 82 6.23 -18.51 0.14
N SER A 83 5.45 -19.51 -0.26
CA SER A 83 5.94 -20.87 -0.39
C SER A 83 6.97 -20.90 -1.51
N GLY A 84 8.23 -20.65 -1.17
CA GLY A 84 9.35 -20.77 -2.09
C GLY A 84 9.39 -22.20 -2.59
N CYS A 85 9.34 -22.36 -3.92
CA CYS A 85 9.54 -23.65 -4.56
C CYS A 85 10.89 -24.22 -4.09
N SER A 86 10.85 -25.31 -3.33
CA SER A 86 12.00 -25.96 -2.69
C SER A 86 12.93 -26.70 -3.66
N THR A 87 13.05 -26.24 -4.92
CA THR A 87 13.85 -26.89 -5.96
C THR A 87 15.17 -26.20 -6.26
N CYS A 88 15.52 -25.09 -5.58
CA CYS A 88 16.87 -24.53 -5.66
C CYS A 88 17.81 -25.29 -4.72
N ALA A 89 18.11 -26.55 -5.04
CA ALA A 89 19.30 -27.21 -4.56
C ALA A 89 20.49 -26.57 -5.29
N ALA A 90 21.23 -25.70 -4.62
CA ALA A 90 22.54 -25.28 -5.08
C ALA A 90 23.46 -26.52 -5.09
N HIS A 91 24.15 -26.74 -6.21
CA HIS A 91 25.12 -27.82 -6.42
C HIS A 91 26.54 -27.25 -6.51
#